data_AF-A0AAW6LV66-F1
#
_entry.id   AF-A0AAW6LV66-F1
#
_cell.length_a   1.000
_cell.length_b   1.000
_cell.length_c   1.000
_cell.angle_alpha   90.00
_cell.angle_beta   90.00
_cell.angle_gamma   90.00
#
_symmetry.space_group_name_H-M   'P 1'
#
loop_
_entity.id
_entity.type
_entity.pdbx_description
1 polymer ?
#
loop_
_entity_poly.entity_id
_entity_poly.type
_entity_poly.pdbx_seq_one_letter_code
_entity_poly.pdbx_strand_id
1 'polypeptide(L)'
;MANDWPIPEGLDPRGRLAAELIYQFFVDKGITEHGVSDRFHLPAEWNQRWGRKSLLIITHDGGAHSAAFNEAYEQHSLMAELRHRLSTVGLVPEHYASWYTGIRPLESQSE
;
A
#
# COMPACT_ATOMS: atom_id res chain seq x y z
N MET A 1 -1.11 22.69 1.44
CA MET A 1 -1.48 21.42 2.08
C MET A 1 -0.36 20.46 1.77
N ALA A 2 0.55 20.28 2.72
CA ALA A 2 1.74 19.46 2.52
C ALA A 2 1.29 18.00 2.43
N ASN A 3 1.73 17.33 1.38
CA ASN A 3 1.41 15.94 1.12
C ASN A 3 2.30 15.10 2.05
N ASP A 4 1.83 14.76 3.25
CA ASP A 4 2.61 14.00 4.25
C ASP A 4 3.02 12.59 3.75
N TRP A 5 2.38 12.13 2.67
CA TRP A 5 2.76 10.93 1.93
C TRP A 5 3.23 11.28 0.51
N PRO A 6 4.54 11.48 0.28
CA PRO A 6 5.05 11.77 -1.06
C PRO A 6 4.84 10.56 -1.97
N ILE A 7 4.12 10.76 -3.07
CA ILE A 7 3.95 9.76 -4.13
C ILE A 7 5.19 9.85 -5.05
N PRO A 8 5.98 8.77 -5.20
CA PRO A 8 7.19 8.77 -6.01
C PRO A 8 6.91 9.16 -7.46
N GLU A 9 7.75 10.05 -8.01
CA GLU A 9 7.79 10.31 -9.43
C GLU A 9 8.37 9.09 -10.15
N GLY A 10 7.74 8.64 -11.24
CA GLY A 10 8.17 7.47 -12.02
C GLY A 10 7.37 6.18 -11.77
N LEU A 11 6.33 6.23 -10.93
CA LEU A 11 5.33 5.16 -10.91
C LEU A 11 4.60 5.06 -12.27
N ASP A 12 4.35 3.83 -12.72
CA ASP A 12 3.40 3.59 -13.81
C ASP A 12 1.99 4.10 -13.41
N PRO A 13 1.13 4.45 -14.39
CA PRO A 13 -0.25 4.86 -14.13
C PRO A 13 -1.03 4.03 -13.09
N ARG A 14 -0.89 2.70 -13.07
CA ARG A 14 -1.58 1.85 -12.08
C ARG A 14 -0.93 1.94 -10.70
N GLY A 15 0.40 2.02 -10.65
CA GLY A 15 1.14 2.27 -9.40
C GLY A 15 0.80 3.62 -8.77
N ARG A 16 0.66 4.66 -9.58
CA ARG A 16 0.22 6.00 -9.14
C ARG A 16 -1.21 5.97 -8.60
N LEU A 17 -2.13 5.36 -9.35
CA LEU A 17 -3.51 5.17 -8.92
C LEU A 17 -3.61 4.43 -7.58
N ALA A 18 -2.78 3.38 -7.40
CA ALA A 18 -2.70 2.67 -6.13
C ALA A 18 -2.32 3.61 -4.98
N ALA A 19 -1.25 4.39 -5.14
CA ALA A 19 -0.75 5.31 -4.12
C ALA A 19 -1.80 6.37 -3.77
N GLU A 20 -2.48 6.93 -4.78
CA GLU A 20 -3.56 7.91 -4.58
C GLU A 20 -4.75 7.32 -3.81
N LEU A 21 -5.19 6.09 -4.15
CA LEU A 21 -6.28 5.42 -3.45
C LEU A 21 -5.94 5.09 -1.99
N ILE A 22 -4.71 4.62 -1.75
CA ILE A 22 -4.23 4.31 -0.40
C ILE A 22 -4.12 5.59 0.42
N TYR A 23 -3.58 6.66 -0.17
CA TYR A 23 -3.51 7.96 0.48
C TYR A 23 -4.90 8.50 0.83
N GLN A 24 -5.84 8.49 -0.12
CA GLN A 24 -7.23 8.89 0.14
C GLN A 24 -7.88 8.01 1.22
N PHE A 25 -7.58 6.71 1.25
CA PHE A 25 -8.03 5.82 2.32
C PHE A 25 -7.49 6.23 3.69
N PHE A 26 -6.21 6.58 3.80
CA PHE A 26 -5.66 7.08 5.07
C PHE A 26 -6.33 8.38 5.51
N VAL A 27 -6.56 9.31 4.58
CA VAL A 27 -7.26 10.57 4.86
C VAL A 27 -8.71 10.30 5.35
N ASP A 28 -9.45 9.44 4.65
CA ASP A 28 -10.84 9.08 4.99
C ASP A 28 -10.94 8.45 6.39
N LYS A 29 -9.89 7.73 6.81
CA LYS A 29 -9.82 7.07 8.11
C LYS A 29 -9.18 7.91 9.22
N GLY A 30 -8.77 9.15 8.92
CA GLY A 30 -8.05 9.99 9.88
C GLY A 30 -6.69 9.40 10.29
N ILE A 31 -6.10 8.55 9.45
CA ILE A 31 -4.79 7.94 9.67
C ILE A 31 -3.74 8.97 9.23
N THR A 32 -3.45 9.90 10.13
CA THR A 32 -2.54 11.03 9.87
C THR A 32 -1.13 10.81 10.44
N GLU A 33 -0.97 9.86 11.34
CA GLU A 33 0.34 9.51 11.90
C GLU A 33 1.05 8.52 10.98
N HIS A 34 2.21 8.92 10.48
CA HIS A 34 3.15 8.05 9.78
C HIS A 34 4.48 8.04 10.56
N GLY A 35 5.03 6.85 10.76
CA GLY A 35 6.38 6.64 11.23
C GLY A 35 7.43 7.19 10.25
N VAL A 36 8.65 7.35 10.75
CA VAL A 36 9.77 7.94 9.98
C VAL A 36 10.12 7.12 8.73
N SER A 37 9.87 5.81 8.80
CA SER A 37 10.16 4.84 7.75
C SER A 37 9.02 4.63 6.75
N ASP A 38 7.86 5.24 6.97
CA ASP A 38 6.63 4.94 6.22
C ASP A 38 6.54 5.76 4.95
N ARG A 39 6.68 5.07 3.81
CA ARG A 39 6.81 5.70 2.50
C ARG A 39 6.29 4.81 1.39
N PHE A 40 5.91 5.46 0.33
CA PHE A 40 5.74 4.84 -0.98
C PHE A 40 7.08 4.74 -1.68
N HIS A 41 7.34 3.58 -2.29
CA HIS A 41 8.58 3.27 -2.99
C HIS A 41 8.31 2.80 -4.41
N LEU A 42 9.18 3.18 -5.34
CA LEU A 42 9.22 2.56 -6.65
C LEU A 42 9.66 1.10 -6.50
N PRO A 43 9.00 0.15 -7.19
CA PRO A 43 9.43 -1.24 -7.22
C PRO A 43 10.87 -1.42 -7.72
N ALA A 44 11.33 -0.54 -8.62
CA ALA A 44 12.69 -0.53 -9.16
C ALA A 44 13.77 -0.14 -8.13
N GLU A 45 13.42 0.67 -7.13
CA GLU A 45 14.31 1.08 -6.04
C GLU A 45 14.31 0.06 -4.89
N TRP A 46 13.43 -0.94 -4.95
CA TRP A 46 13.24 -1.91 -3.88
C TRP A 46 14.32 -2.99 -3.88
N ASN A 47 15.24 -2.88 -2.92
CA ASN A 47 16.38 -3.79 -2.82
C ASN A 47 16.07 -5.13 -2.13
N GLN A 48 14.86 -5.34 -1.60
CA GLN A 48 14.52 -6.62 -0.98
C GLN A 48 14.29 -7.73 -2.01
N ARG A 49 14.33 -8.98 -1.52
CA ARG A 49 14.16 -10.19 -2.32
C ARG A 49 12.80 -10.26 -3.04
N TRP A 50 11.75 -9.71 -2.43
CA TRP A 50 10.37 -9.74 -2.93
C TRP A 50 9.85 -8.32 -3.13
N GLY A 51 8.82 -8.15 -3.97
CA GLY A 51 8.23 -6.84 -4.26
C GLY A 51 8.67 -6.17 -5.56
N ARG A 52 9.73 -6.66 -6.23
CA ARG A 52 10.18 -6.09 -7.52
C ARG A 52 9.17 -6.19 -8.67
N LYS A 53 8.19 -7.09 -8.56
CA LYS A 53 7.06 -7.23 -9.51
C LYS A 53 5.80 -6.47 -9.09
N SER A 54 5.85 -5.75 -7.97
CA SER A 54 4.75 -4.89 -7.55
C SER A 54 4.69 -3.66 -8.44
N LEU A 55 3.55 -2.97 -8.43
CA LEU A 55 3.34 -1.66 -9.05
C LEU A 55 3.73 -0.53 -8.09
N LEU A 56 3.63 -0.79 -6.78
CA LEU A 56 3.94 0.12 -5.69
C LEU A 56 4.43 -0.72 -4.51
N ILE A 57 5.43 -0.22 -3.78
CA ILE A 57 5.81 -0.76 -2.47
C ILE A 57 5.47 0.26 -1.40
N ILE A 58 5.00 -0.23 -0.26
CA ILE A 58 4.59 0.58 0.90
C ILE A 58 5.29 0.01 2.12
N THR A 59 6.05 0.84 2.82
CA THR A 59 6.60 0.51 4.14
C THR A 59 5.63 0.93 5.23
N HIS A 60 5.51 0.08 6.24
CA HIS A 60 4.61 0.26 7.38
C HIS A 60 5.23 -0.31 8.66
N ASP A 61 6.32 0.29 9.11
CA ASP A 61 7.15 -0.21 10.22
C ASP A 61 6.66 0.31 11.58
N GLY A 62 5.42 -0.08 11.93
CA GLY A 62 4.73 0.40 13.12
C GLY A 62 4.05 1.75 12.90
N GLY A 63 2.75 1.80 13.19
CA GLY A 63 1.93 2.99 12.98
C GLY A 63 0.46 2.65 12.75
N ALA A 64 -0.39 3.66 12.73
CA ALA A 64 -1.84 3.48 12.56
C ALA A 64 -2.20 2.89 11.18
N HIS A 65 -1.42 3.17 10.14
CA HIS A 65 -1.60 2.59 8.80
C HIS A 65 -1.05 1.16 8.69
N SER A 66 -0.10 0.71 9.53
CA SER A 66 0.37 -0.68 9.54
C SER A 66 -0.77 -1.67 9.74
N ALA A 67 -1.76 -1.29 10.55
CA ALA A 67 -2.96 -2.08 10.76
C ALA A 67 -3.81 -2.31 9.49
N ALA A 68 -3.63 -1.51 8.44
CA ALA A 68 -4.30 -1.71 7.16
C ALA A 68 -3.63 -2.80 6.29
N PHE A 69 -2.41 -3.23 6.65
CA PHE A 69 -1.62 -4.18 5.87
C PHE A 69 -1.11 -5.40 6.66
N ASN A 70 -0.95 -5.28 7.97
CA ASN A 70 -0.36 -6.29 8.82
C ASN A 70 -1.41 -6.95 9.71
N GLU A 71 -1.64 -8.24 9.49
CA GLU A 71 -2.64 -9.05 10.21
C GLU A 71 -2.37 -9.14 11.72
N ALA A 72 -1.12 -8.94 12.16
CA ALA A 72 -0.77 -8.98 13.58
C ALA A 72 -1.44 -7.88 14.43
N TYR A 73 -1.98 -6.84 13.79
CA TYR A 73 -2.74 -5.78 14.45
C TYR A 73 -4.23 -6.11 14.62
N GLU A 74 -4.70 -7.25 14.09
CA GLU A 74 -6.07 -7.76 14.22
C GLU A 74 -7.18 -6.79 13.72
N GLN A 75 -6.80 -5.77 12.95
CA GLN A 75 -7.72 -4.78 12.36
C GLN A 75 -8.31 -5.28 11.03
N HIS A 76 -8.90 -6.49 11.04
CA HIS A 76 -9.39 -7.17 9.84
C HIS A 76 -10.39 -6.34 9.03
N SER A 77 -11.21 -5.51 9.70
CA SER A 77 -12.17 -4.62 9.01
C SER A 77 -11.47 -3.54 8.19
N LEU A 78 -10.39 -2.96 8.72
CA LEU A 78 -9.60 -1.94 8.04
C LEU A 78 -8.88 -2.53 6.82
N MET A 79 -8.29 -3.72 6.99
CA MET A 79 -7.63 -4.46 5.92
C MET A 79 -8.61 -4.85 4.80
N ALA A 80 -9.79 -5.35 5.18
CA ALA A 80 -10.83 -5.75 4.23
C ALA A 80 -11.34 -4.55 3.42
N GLU A 81 -11.53 -3.40 4.06
CA GLU A 81 -11.97 -2.18 3.38
C GLU A 81 -10.93 -1.66 2.38
N LEU A 82 -9.65 -1.61 2.79
CA LEU A 82 -8.56 -1.23 1.88
C LEU A 82 -8.46 -2.20 0.69
N ARG A 83 -8.49 -3.51 0.97
CA ARG A 83 -8.47 -4.54 -0.07
C ARG A 83 -9.66 -4.41 -1.02
N HIS A 84 -10.86 -4.14 -0.49
CA HIS A 84 -12.05 -3.92 -1.31
C HIS A 84 -11.85 -2.70 -2.24
N ARG A 85 -11.40 -1.55 -1.70
CA ARG A 85 -11.15 -0.33 -2.49
C ARG A 85 -10.15 -0.58 -3.62
N LEU A 86 -9.03 -1.25 -3.34
CA LEU A 86 -8.04 -1.63 -4.36
C LEU A 86 -8.61 -2.62 -5.38
N SER A 87 -9.46 -3.57 -4.96
CA SER A 87 -10.05 -4.55 -5.88
C SER A 87 -10.97 -3.92 -6.93
N THR A 88 -11.63 -2.80 -6.61
CA THR A 88 -12.49 -2.08 -7.56
C THR A 88 -11.75 -1.56 -8.80
N VAL A 89 -10.43 -1.39 -8.70
CA VAL A 89 -9.53 -0.98 -9.79
C VAL A 89 -8.61 -2.11 -10.25
N GLY A 90 -8.94 -3.36 -9.88
CA GLY A 90 -8.18 -4.54 -10.25
C GLY A 90 -6.78 -4.57 -9.63
N LEU A 91 -6.64 -4.15 -8.38
CA LEU A 91 -5.40 -4.18 -7.61
C LEU A 91 -5.58 -4.97 -6.30
N VAL A 92 -4.49 -5.50 -5.75
CA VAL A 92 -4.50 -6.25 -4.49
C VAL A 92 -3.23 -5.97 -3.67
N PRO A 93 -3.35 -5.80 -2.34
CA PRO A 93 -2.18 -5.77 -1.48
C PRO A 93 -1.63 -7.20 -1.26
N GLU A 94 -0.33 -7.37 -1.46
CA GLU A 94 0.43 -8.60 -1.18
C GLU A 94 1.40 -8.33 -0.02
N HIS A 95 1.12 -8.94 1.13
CA HIS A 95 1.96 -8.84 2.32
C HIS A 95 3.24 -9.66 2.13
N TYR A 96 4.39 -9.01 2.25
CA TYR A 96 5.70 -9.67 2.10
C TYR A 96 6.42 -9.85 3.43
N ALA A 97 6.34 -8.84 4.31
CA ALA A 97 6.86 -8.91 5.67
C ALA A 97 6.09 -7.93 6.56
N SER A 98 6.23 -8.08 7.87
CA SER A 98 5.53 -7.29 8.88
C SER A 98 5.66 -5.77 8.75
N TRP A 99 6.65 -5.29 8.01
CA TRP A 99 7.00 -3.88 7.84
C TRP A 99 6.86 -3.38 6.40
N TYR A 100 6.43 -4.22 5.43
CA TYR A 100 6.15 -3.75 4.07
C TYR A 100 5.17 -4.62 3.27
N THR A 101 4.52 -4.00 2.30
CA THR A 101 3.54 -4.62 1.41
C THR A 101 3.71 -4.10 0.00
N GLY A 102 3.50 -4.97 -0.98
CA GLY A 102 3.45 -4.57 -2.39
C GLY A 102 2.04 -4.54 -2.92
N ILE A 103 1.75 -3.58 -3.80
CA ILE A 103 0.50 -3.58 -4.55
C ILE A 103 0.73 -4.23 -5.90
N ARG A 104 -0.11 -5.20 -6.23
CA ARG A 104 -0.04 -5.96 -7.48
C ARG A 104 -1.33 -5.84 -8.26
N PRO A 105 -1.30 -6.06 -9.59
CA PRO A 105 -2.52 -6.34 -10.33
C PRO A 105 -3.27 -7.49 -9.67
N LEU A 106 -4.57 -7.33 -9.50
CA LEU A 106 -5.45 -8.45 -9.24
C LEU A 106 -5.42 -9.31 -10.51
N GLU A 107 -4.66 -10.41 -10.47
CA GLU A 107 -4.71 -11.41 -11.53
C GLU A 107 -6.15 -11.89 -11.59
N SER A 108 -6.84 -11.59 -12.70
CA SER A 108 -8.16 -12.17 -12.94
C SER A 108 -7.96 -13.67 -12.92
N GLN A 109 -8.53 -14.34 -11.93
CA GLN A 109 -8.71 -15.78 -11.96
C GLN A 109 -9.39 -16.06 -13.30
N SER A 110 -8.61 -16.57 -14.25
CA SER A 110 -9.15 -17.20 -15.43
C SER A 110 -9.54 -18.59 -14.95
N GLU A 111 -10.76 -18.70 -14.43
CA GLU A 111 -11.47 -19.97 -14.27
C GLU A 111 -12.82 -19.86 -14.98
#